data_AF-A0A5B3GQ52-F1
#
_entry.id   AF-A0A5B3GQ52-F1
#
_cell.length_a   1.000
_cell.length_b   1.000
_cell.length_c   1.000
_cell.angle_alpha   90.00
_cell.angle_beta   90.00
_cell.angle_gamma   90.00
#
_symmetry.space_group_name_H-M   'P 1'
#
loop_
_entity.id
_entity.type
_entity.pdbx_description
1 polymer ?
#
loop_
_entity_poly.entity_id
_entity_poly.type
_entity_poly.pdbx_seq_one_letter_code
_entity_poly.pdbx_strand_id
1 'polypeptide(L)'
;MRMKSKIFTSFLLAAVLLSGCKKDDPAPDKATLSVSPQTAIAFTAAATETFTVKVVTNQPAWKAESSQSWCKVAAGEGQFTVSADPNTSETAPTPAVITVTAGSEKATIDVTQSAAGKEQYPDTEAKLKQAIAKVWTFAESSNYVSLEFTTDGLYTFLSKTPFTRAAENNIYLLSGAYSVAADLHELTLSDFGKITISDVGNGKASMTIAPTGGTPSAAELDEQRFVTPPASADKKIKRVESKEPTEGNGAIEYSYDANRRMSKIKVTQGGLTLEIPINYEDGKVWYQFEGGEVLGEPGVFKVTYTLNAAGLARSSVIQHKGVVLYKIYYTYNNQRQLVSYRMTDNAGKLDGFCNATWVNGNVVSTYSESVHTCDGSYDEYDGHKYYHHDHNGDGIFNQEDIITRETDHSTYSYSARENKGGYMYPIVTPDIFGSSDVFDQLGQWIGVLGVSCKHLMSEHADADGALTYQFDAEGYPTRIDVSFPEDPSDNWYILQTYE
;
A
#
# COMPACT_ATOMS: atom_id res chain seq x y z
N MET A 1 -28.36 0.11 47.98
CA MET A 1 -27.90 1.51 47.80
C MET A 1 -27.10 1.92 49.04
N ARG A 2 -25.90 2.50 48.86
CA ARG A 2 -24.98 3.09 49.86
C ARG A 2 -24.44 2.25 51.04
N MET A 3 -23.10 2.29 51.14
CA MET A 3 -22.23 2.34 52.33
C MET A 3 -22.33 1.25 53.43
N LYS A 4 -21.23 0.51 53.60
CA LYS A 4 -20.81 -0.07 54.88
C LYS A 4 -19.37 0.33 55.17
N SER A 5 -19.16 0.91 56.35
CA SER A 5 -17.85 1.13 56.97
C SER A 5 -17.55 -0.01 57.97
N LYS A 6 -16.28 -0.40 58.07
CA LYS A 6 -15.65 -1.15 59.19
C LYS A 6 -14.20 -0.63 59.23
N ILE A 7 -13.71 0.09 60.25
CA ILE A 7 -13.51 -0.28 61.68
C ILE A 7 -12.54 -1.45 61.85
N PHE A 8 -11.33 -1.18 62.38
CA PHE A 8 -10.71 -1.78 63.58
C PHE A 8 -9.35 -1.03 63.83
N THR A 9 -9.13 -0.17 64.84
CA THR A 9 -9.00 -0.32 66.31
C THR A 9 -7.55 -0.44 66.80
N SER A 10 -7.05 0.57 67.56
CA SER A 10 -6.21 0.51 68.79
C SER A 10 -5.55 1.89 69.07
N PHE A 11 -6.00 2.66 70.07
CA PHE A 11 -5.48 2.75 71.46
C PHE A 11 -4.05 3.35 71.55
N LEU A 12 -3.80 4.53 72.16
CA LEU A 12 -3.96 4.81 73.60
C LEU A 12 -4.01 6.33 73.96
N LEU A 13 -4.64 6.66 75.09
CA LEU A 13 -4.47 7.87 75.94
C LEU A 13 -3.01 7.96 76.48
N ALA A 14 -2.43 9.07 77.00
CA ALA A 14 -2.81 10.46 77.30
C ALA A 14 -1.52 11.34 77.19
N ALA A 15 -1.32 12.58 77.68
CA ALA A 15 -2.05 13.48 78.59
C ALA A 15 -1.83 14.98 78.23
N VAL A 16 -1.53 15.88 79.19
CA VAL A 16 -1.54 17.36 79.00
C VAL A 16 -0.39 18.06 79.77
N LEU A 17 0.01 19.24 79.27
CA LEU A 17 0.65 20.42 79.92
C LEU A 17 2.15 20.73 79.69
N LEU A 18 2.33 21.79 78.87
CA LEU A 18 3.17 22.99 79.06
C LEU A 18 4.72 22.97 79.01
N SER A 19 5.20 23.89 78.16
CA SER A 19 6.45 24.67 78.20
C SER A 19 7.75 24.02 77.72
N GLY A 20 8.53 24.79 76.95
CA GLY A 20 9.94 24.52 76.66
C GLY A 20 10.30 24.44 75.17
N CYS A 21 11.18 25.35 74.74
CA CYS A 21 11.94 25.35 73.48
C CYS A 21 11.17 25.50 72.15
N LYS A 22 11.42 26.62 71.48
CA LYS A 22 11.34 26.70 70.02
C LYS A 22 12.23 25.59 69.43
N LYS A 23 11.69 24.77 68.54
CA LYS A 23 12.49 24.11 67.52
C LYS A 23 12.59 25.09 66.36
N ASP A 24 13.78 25.28 65.82
CA ASP A 24 13.92 25.89 64.51
C ASP A 24 13.23 25.00 63.48
N ASP A 25 12.40 25.59 62.63
CA ASP A 25 11.87 24.86 61.47
C ASP A 25 13.07 24.42 60.61
N PRO A 26 13.11 23.16 60.12
CA PRO A 26 14.12 22.77 59.15
C PRO A 26 14.01 23.69 57.94
N ALA A 27 15.13 24.32 57.57
CA ALA A 27 15.18 25.17 56.39
C ALA A 27 14.63 24.39 55.17
N PRO A 28 13.82 25.01 54.30
CA PRO A 28 13.22 24.32 53.18
C PRO A 28 14.31 23.65 52.33
N ASP A 29 14.13 22.37 52.03
CA ASP A 29 15.09 21.57 51.27
C ASP A 29 15.49 22.31 49.98
N LYS A 30 16.80 22.46 49.77
CA LYS A 30 17.32 23.12 48.58
C LYS A 30 16.73 22.46 47.33
N ALA A 31 16.19 23.25 46.42
CA ALA A 31 15.66 22.74 45.16
C ALA A 31 16.76 21.99 44.37
N THR A 32 16.39 20.87 43.78
CA THR A 32 17.25 20.06 42.90
C THR A 32 16.57 19.86 41.55
N LEU A 33 17.35 19.88 40.47
CA LEU A 33 16.89 19.60 39.13
C LEU A 33 18.01 18.91 38.35
N SER A 34 17.67 17.85 37.64
CA SER A 34 18.54 17.16 36.69
C SER A 34 17.73 16.73 35.48
N VAL A 35 18.34 16.76 34.30
CA VAL A 35 17.74 16.33 33.03
C VAL A 35 18.64 15.29 32.36
N SER A 36 18.06 14.29 31.71
CA SER A 36 18.84 13.23 31.05
C SER A 36 18.16 12.71 29.78
N PRO A 37 18.87 12.66 28.62
CA PRO A 37 20.27 13.06 28.43
C PRO A 37 20.44 14.59 28.49
N GLN A 38 21.56 15.06 29.04
CA GLN A 38 21.95 16.48 29.05
C GLN A 38 22.89 16.79 27.86
N THR A 39 22.42 16.49 26.65
CA THR A 39 23.15 16.71 25.40
C THR A 39 22.31 17.59 24.48
N ALA A 40 22.97 18.38 23.62
CA ALA A 40 22.27 19.12 22.58
C ALA A 40 21.46 18.17 21.68
N ILE A 41 20.29 18.62 21.24
CA ILE A 41 19.40 17.90 20.32
C ILE A 41 19.60 18.48 18.92
N ALA A 42 19.66 17.62 17.91
CA ALA A 42 19.77 18.03 16.51
C ALA A 42 18.71 17.30 15.67
N PHE A 43 17.90 18.06 14.94
CA PHE A 43 16.92 17.55 13.97
C PHE A 43 17.44 17.68 12.54
N THR A 44 17.11 16.71 11.69
CA THR A 44 17.15 16.93 10.24
C THR A 44 16.09 17.95 9.81
N ALA A 45 16.21 18.46 8.58
CA ALA A 45 15.21 19.36 8.02
C ALA A 45 13.81 18.71 7.95
N ALA A 46 13.74 17.39 7.70
CA ALA A 46 12.50 16.64 7.65
C ALA A 46 11.80 16.47 9.01
N ALA A 47 12.53 16.62 10.13
CA ALA A 47 12.01 16.57 11.49
C ALA A 47 11.17 15.32 11.83
N THR A 48 11.54 14.15 11.30
CA THR A 48 10.85 12.87 11.58
C THR A 48 11.29 12.24 12.90
N GLU A 49 12.31 12.79 13.54
CA GLU A 49 12.85 12.34 14.82
C GLU A 49 11.97 12.78 16.00
N THR A 50 12.11 12.10 17.14
CA THR A 50 11.55 12.57 18.43
C THR A 50 12.48 12.15 19.55
N PHE A 51 12.81 13.10 20.43
CA PHE A 51 13.74 12.90 21.54
C PHE A 51 12.97 12.89 22.85
N THR A 52 13.38 12.06 23.82
CA THR A 52 12.77 12.00 25.16
C THR A 52 13.79 12.40 26.21
N VAL A 53 13.42 13.35 27.06
CA VAL A 53 14.27 13.86 28.15
C VAL A 53 13.59 13.59 29.48
N LYS A 54 14.26 12.84 30.36
CA LYS A 54 13.83 12.56 31.73
C LYS A 54 14.14 13.77 32.62
N VAL A 55 13.26 14.03 33.58
CA VAL A 55 13.39 15.12 34.57
C VAL A 55 13.36 14.54 35.97
N VAL A 56 14.37 14.85 36.78
CA VAL A 56 14.45 14.45 38.19
C VAL A 56 14.55 15.71 39.04
N THR A 57 13.61 15.90 39.97
CA THR A 57 13.55 17.06 40.86
C THR A 57 12.91 16.69 42.20
N ASN A 58 13.26 17.40 43.27
CA ASN A 58 12.54 17.35 44.55
C ASN A 58 11.37 18.35 44.66
N GLN A 59 11.10 19.12 43.59
CA GLN A 59 10.04 20.11 43.56
C GLN A 59 8.69 19.48 43.16
N PRO A 60 7.54 19.96 43.71
CA PRO A 60 6.23 19.38 43.44
C PRO A 60 5.72 19.63 42.00
N ALA A 61 6.36 20.54 41.27
CA ALA A 61 6.06 20.85 39.87
C ALA A 61 7.31 21.31 39.14
N TRP A 62 7.35 21.03 37.84
CA TRP A 62 8.35 21.52 36.90
C TRP A 62 7.68 21.87 35.57
N LYS A 63 8.36 22.65 34.73
CA LYS A 63 7.92 22.95 33.36
C LYS A 63 9.11 22.91 32.40
N ALA A 64 8.84 22.63 31.12
CA ALA A 64 9.80 22.72 30.03
C ALA A 64 9.21 23.55 28.89
N GLU A 65 9.94 24.56 28.43
CA GLU A 65 9.49 25.54 27.43
C GLU A 65 10.58 25.73 26.36
N SER A 66 10.18 25.76 25.08
CA SER A 66 11.07 26.06 23.96
C SER A 66 11.13 27.57 23.68
N SER A 67 12.30 28.09 23.30
CA SER A 67 12.45 29.48 22.85
C SER A 67 12.01 29.74 21.40
N GLN A 68 11.72 28.70 20.61
CA GLN A 68 11.29 28.81 19.21
C GLN A 68 10.00 28.03 18.94
N SER A 69 9.14 28.58 18.10
CA SER A 69 7.85 27.97 17.75
C SER A 69 7.97 26.65 16.98
N TRP A 70 9.04 26.47 16.19
CA TRP A 70 9.27 25.24 15.42
C TRP A 70 9.64 24.04 16.31
N CYS A 71 10.31 24.26 17.45
CA CYS A 71 10.67 23.21 18.40
C CYS A 71 9.54 23.03 19.43
N LYS A 72 8.83 21.89 19.37
CA LYS A 72 7.73 21.56 20.27
C LYS A 72 8.23 20.80 21.49
N VAL A 73 7.55 21.02 22.63
CA VAL A 73 7.78 20.28 23.88
C VAL A 73 6.44 19.77 24.37
N ALA A 74 6.33 18.47 24.64
CA ALA A 74 5.15 17.86 25.25
C ALA A 74 5.54 17.21 26.58
N ALA A 75 4.95 17.70 27.68
CA ALA A 75 5.22 17.19 29.02
C ALA A 75 4.46 15.89 29.31
N GLY A 76 5.13 14.96 29.97
CA GLY A 76 4.57 13.74 30.56
C GLY A 76 4.99 13.58 32.01
N GLU A 77 4.66 12.45 32.62
CA GLU A 77 5.03 12.18 34.02
C GLU A 77 6.54 11.89 34.13
N GLY A 78 7.29 12.76 34.81
CA GLY A 78 8.74 12.61 35.02
C GLY A 78 9.63 12.79 33.77
N GLN A 79 9.07 13.16 32.63
CA GLN A 79 9.80 13.36 31.37
C GLN A 79 9.05 14.28 30.41
N PHE A 80 9.70 14.76 29.36
CA PHE A 80 9.06 15.40 28.21
C PHE A 80 9.62 14.86 26.89
N THR A 81 8.83 14.97 25.82
CA THR A 81 9.31 14.74 24.46
C THR A 81 9.58 16.06 23.75
N VAL A 82 10.51 16.01 22.80
CA VAL A 82 10.91 17.11 21.92
C VAL A 82 10.73 16.65 20.48
N SER A 83 10.02 17.43 19.68
CA SER A 83 9.88 17.27 18.24
C SER A 83 10.03 18.62 17.54
N ALA A 84 10.15 18.63 16.21
CA ALA A 84 10.26 19.84 15.43
C ALA A 84 9.22 19.87 14.29
N ASP A 85 8.79 21.06 13.89
CA ASP A 85 8.16 21.27 12.59
C ASP A 85 9.21 21.09 11.48
N PRO A 86 8.89 20.50 10.31
CA PRO A 86 9.84 20.37 9.22
C PRO A 86 10.33 21.75 8.71
N ASN A 87 11.64 21.93 8.62
CA ASN A 87 12.22 23.09 7.95
C ASN A 87 12.19 22.86 6.44
N THR A 88 11.56 23.77 5.70
CA THR A 88 11.50 23.76 4.23
C THR A 88 12.38 24.84 3.58
N SER A 89 13.11 25.63 4.37
CA SER A 89 14.01 26.68 3.89
C SER A 89 15.42 26.14 3.62
N GLU A 90 16.05 26.63 2.55
CA GLU A 90 17.49 26.42 2.23
C GLU A 90 18.44 26.99 3.31
N THR A 91 17.91 27.71 4.31
CA THR A 91 18.62 28.15 5.50
C THR A 91 18.21 27.34 6.73
N ALA A 92 19.16 27.00 7.61
CA ALA A 92 18.85 26.50 8.94
C ALA A 92 18.07 27.58 9.73
N PRO A 93 17.03 27.23 10.51
CA PRO A 93 16.35 28.19 11.36
C PRO A 93 17.26 28.62 12.51
N THR A 94 16.90 29.73 13.16
CA THR A 94 17.55 30.13 14.41
C THR A 94 17.43 29.01 15.45
N PRO A 95 18.53 28.58 16.09
CA PRO A 95 18.50 27.54 17.12
C PRO A 95 17.50 27.85 18.24
N ALA A 96 16.94 26.78 18.81
CA ALA A 96 16.07 26.85 19.98
C ALA A 96 16.84 26.44 21.23
N VAL A 97 16.35 26.89 22.38
CA VAL A 97 16.83 26.47 23.70
C VAL A 97 15.61 26.05 24.50
N ILE A 98 15.59 24.81 24.96
CA ILE A 98 14.57 24.33 25.89
C ILE A 98 15.04 24.68 27.30
N THR A 99 14.21 25.41 28.04
CA THR A 99 14.44 25.73 29.44
C THR A 99 13.53 24.88 30.32
N VAL A 100 14.12 24.01 31.13
CA VAL A 100 13.44 23.25 32.17
C VAL A 100 13.58 24.02 33.48
N THR A 101 12.48 24.29 34.17
CA THR A 101 12.44 25.03 35.45
C THR A 101 11.74 24.20 36.52
N ALA A 102 12.35 24.09 37.71
CA ALA A 102 11.77 23.47 38.88
C ALA A 102 12.15 24.28 40.13
N GLY A 103 11.18 24.96 40.74
CA GLY A 103 11.45 25.92 41.82
C GLY A 103 12.37 27.05 41.35
N SER A 104 13.50 27.25 42.04
CA SER A 104 14.56 28.19 41.66
C SER A 104 15.55 27.66 40.61
N GLU A 105 15.61 26.34 40.43
CA GLU A 105 16.62 25.70 39.57
C GLU A 105 16.19 25.68 38.11
N LYS A 106 17.18 25.76 37.21
CA LYS A 106 17.00 25.72 35.75
C LYS A 106 18.03 24.83 35.10
N ALA A 107 17.59 24.07 34.10
CA ALA A 107 18.45 23.35 33.17
C ALA A 107 18.10 23.77 31.73
N THR A 108 19.09 23.82 30.85
CA THR A 108 18.92 24.21 29.44
C THR A 108 19.43 23.14 28.51
N ILE A 109 18.73 22.94 27.39
CA ILE A 109 19.12 22.04 26.30
C ILE A 109 19.07 22.82 25.00
N ASP A 110 20.21 22.91 24.31
CA ASP A 110 20.30 23.54 22.99
C ASP A 110 19.70 22.60 21.93
N VAL A 111 18.94 23.16 21.00
CA VAL A 111 18.27 22.43 19.93
C VAL A 111 18.58 23.09 18.59
N THR A 112 19.17 22.34 17.66
CA THR A 112 19.42 22.77 16.28
C THR A 112 18.56 22.00 15.29
N GLN A 113 18.36 22.58 14.11
CA GLN A 113 17.74 21.92 12.98
C GLN A 113 18.51 22.28 11.70
N SER A 114 18.69 21.31 10.81
CA SER A 114 19.36 21.54 9.52
C SER A 114 18.55 22.43 8.57
N ALA A 115 19.25 23.09 7.65
CA ALA A 115 18.65 23.61 6.43
C ALA A 115 17.98 22.48 5.63
N ALA A 116 16.89 22.77 4.92
CA ALA A 116 16.49 21.96 3.78
C ALA A 116 17.52 22.20 2.66
N GLY A 117 18.66 21.52 2.75
CA GLY A 117 19.67 21.60 1.71
C GLY A 117 19.05 21.21 0.37
N LYS A 118 19.36 21.98 -0.69
CA LYS A 118 19.33 21.38 -2.02
C LYS A 118 20.24 20.16 -1.96
N GLU A 119 19.66 18.99 -2.21
CA GLU A 119 20.43 17.77 -2.40
C GLU A 119 21.41 18.06 -3.55
N GLN A 120 22.71 17.87 -3.32
CA GLN A 120 23.70 18.24 -4.34
C GLN A 120 23.42 17.39 -5.58
N TYR A 121 23.31 18.04 -6.75
CA TYR A 121 23.04 17.34 -8.01
C TYR A 121 24.03 16.16 -8.17
N PRO A 122 23.55 14.95 -8.52
CA PRO A 122 24.39 13.76 -8.54
C PRO A 122 25.66 13.89 -9.39
N ASP A 123 26.81 13.65 -8.76
CA ASP A 123 28.15 13.79 -9.37
C ASP A 123 28.66 12.53 -10.11
N THR A 124 27.87 11.46 -10.10
CA THR A 124 28.20 10.16 -10.69
C THR A 124 26.94 9.46 -11.20
N GLU A 125 27.06 8.66 -12.25
CA GLU A 125 25.94 7.89 -12.82
C GLU A 125 25.22 7.03 -11.76
N ALA A 126 25.98 6.38 -10.87
CA ALA A 126 25.40 5.55 -9.81
C ALA A 126 24.52 6.36 -8.84
N LYS A 127 24.97 7.56 -8.43
CA LYS A 127 24.16 8.46 -7.60
C LYS A 127 22.96 9.02 -8.36
N LEU A 128 23.10 9.32 -9.65
CA LEU A 128 21.97 9.79 -10.47
C LEU A 128 20.90 8.71 -10.56
N LYS A 129 21.29 7.49 -10.93
CA LYS A 129 20.40 6.32 -10.97
C LYS A 129 19.71 6.11 -9.63
N GLN A 130 20.43 6.23 -8.51
CA GLN A 130 19.83 6.13 -7.17
C GLN A 130 18.85 7.27 -6.86
N ALA A 131 19.15 8.51 -7.26
CA ALA A 131 18.29 9.67 -7.03
C ALA A 131 17.00 9.63 -7.87
N ILE A 132 17.07 9.14 -9.12
CA ILE A 132 15.92 9.04 -10.02
C ILE A 132 15.11 7.76 -9.87
N ALA A 133 15.65 6.69 -9.26
CA ALA A 133 15.03 5.36 -9.17
C ALA A 133 13.83 5.35 -8.19
N LYS A 134 12.75 5.96 -8.65
CA LYS A 134 11.54 6.33 -7.94
C LYS A 134 10.37 6.24 -8.92
N VAL A 135 9.15 6.23 -8.38
CA VAL A 135 7.95 6.53 -9.16
C VAL A 135 7.73 8.04 -9.09
N TRP A 136 7.70 8.69 -10.24
CA TRP A 136 7.46 10.12 -10.39
C TRP A 136 6.04 10.36 -10.89
N THR A 137 5.37 11.34 -10.31
CA THR A 137 4.04 11.79 -10.72
C THR A 137 4.11 13.13 -11.42
N PHE A 138 3.31 13.31 -12.46
CA PHE A 138 3.15 14.59 -13.16
C PHE A 138 1.90 15.33 -12.66
N ALA A 139 1.90 16.66 -12.77
CA ALA A 139 0.72 17.50 -12.50
C ALA A 139 -0.49 17.09 -13.37
N GLU A 140 -1.72 17.28 -12.84
CA GLU A 140 -2.95 16.87 -13.55
C GLU A 140 -3.16 17.53 -14.91
N SER A 141 -2.57 18.71 -15.14
CA SER A 141 -2.56 19.41 -16.43
C SER A 141 -1.59 18.84 -17.47
N SER A 142 -0.69 17.93 -17.08
CA SER A 142 0.27 17.29 -17.97
C SER A 142 -0.41 16.28 -18.91
N ASN A 143 0.14 16.10 -20.10
CA ASN A 143 -0.22 14.96 -20.97
C ASN A 143 0.33 13.64 -20.42
N TYR A 144 1.34 13.69 -19.56
CA TYR A 144 1.92 12.52 -18.90
C TYR A 144 1.21 12.22 -17.57
N VAL A 145 1.26 10.96 -17.14
CA VAL A 145 0.66 10.51 -15.87
C VAL A 145 1.75 10.23 -14.85
N SER A 146 2.53 9.17 -15.07
CA SER A 146 3.56 8.66 -14.15
C SER A 146 4.79 8.16 -14.91
N LEU A 147 5.96 8.21 -14.28
CA LEU A 147 7.26 7.76 -14.81
C LEU A 147 8.04 7.05 -13.70
N GLU A 148 8.26 5.74 -13.84
CA GLU A 148 9.14 4.97 -12.96
C GLU A 148 10.51 4.80 -13.60
N PHE A 149 11.57 5.01 -12.81
CA PHE A 149 12.93 4.56 -13.15
C PHE A 149 13.42 3.55 -12.11
N THR A 150 14.35 2.70 -12.52
CA THR A 150 14.97 1.71 -11.65
C THR A 150 16.50 1.81 -11.67
N THR A 151 17.18 1.35 -10.62
CA THR A 151 18.65 1.39 -10.53
C THR A 151 19.33 0.45 -11.53
N ASP A 152 18.65 -0.60 -11.97
CA ASP A 152 19.08 -1.53 -13.02
C ASP A 152 18.93 -0.99 -14.45
N GLY A 153 18.48 0.25 -14.64
CA GLY A 153 18.46 0.91 -15.94
C GLY A 153 17.17 0.71 -16.74
N LEU A 154 16.06 0.39 -16.08
CA LEU A 154 14.75 0.24 -16.71
C LEU A 154 13.85 1.44 -16.43
N TYR A 155 12.91 1.72 -17.34
CA TYR A 155 11.87 2.73 -17.17
C TYR A 155 10.48 2.19 -17.53
N THR A 156 9.46 2.78 -16.93
CA THR A 156 8.04 2.63 -17.27
C THR A 156 7.42 4.01 -17.35
N PHE A 157 6.73 4.34 -18.45
CA PHE A 157 6.21 5.69 -18.72
C PHE A 157 4.76 5.64 -19.20
N LEU A 158 3.86 6.24 -18.44
CA LEU A 158 2.42 6.29 -18.70
C LEU A 158 1.99 7.69 -19.15
N SER A 159 1.17 7.75 -20.20
CA SER A 159 0.67 8.97 -20.83
C SER A 159 -0.85 8.95 -21.02
N LYS A 160 -1.45 10.14 -21.11
CA LYS A 160 -2.87 10.38 -21.48
C LYS A 160 -3.07 10.51 -22.99
N THR A 161 -1.98 10.72 -23.73
CA THR A 161 -1.99 10.89 -25.20
C THR A 161 -1.07 9.87 -25.87
N PRO A 162 -1.35 9.48 -27.13
CA PRO A 162 -0.50 8.55 -27.86
C PRO A 162 0.97 8.93 -27.86
N PHE A 163 1.82 7.93 -27.61
CA PHE A 163 3.18 7.92 -28.12
C PHE A 163 3.15 7.66 -29.64
N THR A 164 4.29 7.65 -30.32
CA THR A 164 4.39 7.34 -31.77
C THR A 164 4.10 5.87 -32.13
N ARG A 165 3.58 5.08 -31.18
CA ARG A 165 3.25 3.66 -31.30
C ARG A 165 1.74 3.47 -31.08
N ALA A 166 1.15 2.44 -31.70
CA ALA A 166 -0.26 2.12 -31.53
C ALA A 166 -0.63 1.83 -30.06
N ALA A 167 -1.85 2.20 -29.66
CA ALA A 167 -2.36 2.02 -28.32
C ALA A 167 -2.96 0.63 -28.12
N GLU A 168 -2.80 0.07 -26.93
CA GLU A 168 -3.55 -1.10 -26.47
C GLU A 168 -4.77 -0.59 -25.70
N ASN A 169 -5.93 -0.53 -26.36
CA ASN A 169 -7.18 0.03 -25.85
C ASN A 169 -7.03 1.38 -25.10
N ASN A 170 -6.49 2.39 -25.79
CA ASN A 170 -6.32 3.76 -25.29
C ASN A 170 -5.41 3.95 -24.05
N ILE A 171 -4.75 2.91 -23.54
CA ILE A 171 -3.65 3.06 -22.59
C ILE A 171 -2.35 3.30 -23.37
N TYR A 172 -1.67 4.40 -23.03
CA TYR A 172 -0.41 4.78 -23.64
C TYR A 172 0.72 4.52 -22.64
N LEU A 173 1.32 3.33 -22.79
CA LEU A 173 2.37 2.83 -21.91
C LEU A 173 3.61 2.48 -22.73
N LEU A 174 4.77 2.98 -22.30
CA LEU A 174 6.08 2.53 -22.77
C LEU A 174 6.87 1.96 -21.60
N SER A 175 7.67 0.93 -21.88
CA SER A 175 8.71 0.45 -20.98
C SER A 175 9.91 0.01 -21.78
N GLY A 176 11.09 0.02 -21.16
CA GLY A 176 12.33 -0.33 -21.83
C GLY A 176 13.56 0.01 -21.00
N ALA A 177 14.70 0.11 -21.67
CA ALA A 177 15.97 0.50 -21.04
C ALA A 177 16.24 2.00 -21.19
N TYR A 178 16.87 2.60 -20.19
CA TYR A 178 17.44 3.94 -20.27
C TYR A 178 18.96 3.92 -20.09
N SER A 179 19.64 4.83 -20.78
CA SER A 179 21.06 5.11 -20.58
C SER A 179 21.26 6.55 -20.12
N VAL A 180 22.33 6.77 -19.35
CA VAL A 180 22.72 8.08 -18.81
C VAL A 180 23.84 8.66 -19.66
N ALA A 181 23.72 9.92 -20.06
CA ALA A 181 24.77 10.63 -20.78
C ALA A 181 25.95 11.01 -19.86
N ALA A 182 27.12 11.23 -20.46
CA ALA A 182 28.35 11.54 -19.72
C ALA A 182 28.30 12.86 -18.92
N ASP A 183 27.34 13.75 -19.21
CA ASP A 183 27.08 14.99 -18.47
C ASP A 183 26.18 14.80 -17.24
N LEU A 184 25.62 13.60 -17.04
CA LEU A 184 24.66 13.26 -15.98
C LEU A 184 23.35 14.06 -16.01
N HIS A 185 23.09 14.81 -17.07
CA HIS A 185 21.87 15.61 -17.23
C HIS A 185 20.91 15.04 -18.29
N GLU A 186 21.38 14.23 -19.24
CA GLU A 186 20.51 13.61 -20.25
C GLU A 186 20.33 12.09 -20.03
N LEU A 187 19.08 11.63 -20.12
CA LEU A 187 18.71 10.23 -20.27
C LEU A 187 18.23 9.96 -21.70
N THR A 188 18.66 8.85 -22.29
CA THR A 188 18.09 8.33 -23.55
C THR A 188 17.23 7.10 -23.23
N LEU A 189 15.98 7.10 -23.67
CA LEU A 189 14.98 6.06 -23.44
C LEU A 189 14.75 5.30 -24.74
N SER A 190 14.90 3.96 -24.71
CA SER A 190 14.99 3.08 -25.90
C SER A 190 13.92 3.28 -26.97
N ASP A 191 12.68 3.53 -26.56
CA ASP A 191 11.49 3.52 -27.44
C ASP A 191 10.68 4.83 -27.36
N PHE A 192 11.29 5.89 -26.83
CA PHE A 192 10.63 7.19 -26.64
C PHE A 192 11.44 8.35 -27.22
N GLY A 193 12.68 8.55 -26.76
CA GLY A 193 13.43 9.78 -26.98
C GLY A 193 14.31 10.13 -25.80
N LYS A 194 14.32 11.40 -25.38
CA LYS A 194 15.24 11.92 -24.36
C LYS A 194 14.51 12.57 -23.20
N ILE A 195 15.14 12.54 -22.03
CA ILE A 195 14.73 13.30 -20.85
C ILE A 195 15.94 14.04 -20.31
N THR A 196 15.86 15.37 -20.21
CA THR A 196 16.92 16.19 -19.61
C THR A 196 16.53 16.56 -18.18
N ILE A 197 17.29 16.11 -17.19
CA ILE A 197 17.08 16.40 -15.78
C ILE A 197 17.83 17.70 -15.43
N SER A 198 17.10 18.73 -15.03
CA SER A 198 17.65 20.02 -14.61
C SER A 198 17.93 20.09 -13.10
N ASP A 199 17.10 19.45 -12.29
CA ASP A 199 17.30 19.30 -10.84
C ASP A 199 16.65 17.98 -10.39
N VAL A 200 17.21 17.32 -9.37
CA VAL A 200 16.62 16.13 -8.73
C VAL A 200 17.09 16.02 -7.28
N GLY A 201 16.14 15.97 -6.35
CA GLY A 201 16.44 15.85 -4.92
C GLY A 201 15.21 16.09 -4.04
N ASN A 202 15.30 15.69 -2.76
CA ASN A 202 14.24 15.85 -1.76
C ASN A 202 12.85 15.30 -2.19
N GLY A 203 12.83 14.34 -3.12
CA GLY A 203 11.60 13.79 -3.71
C GLY A 203 10.88 14.71 -4.70
N LYS A 204 11.63 15.62 -5.33
CA LYS A 204 11.20 16.39 -6.50
C LYS A 204 12.20 16.22 -7.64
N ALA A 205 11.76 16.46 -8.86
CA ALA A 205 12.61 16.58 -10.03
C ALA A 205 12.05 17.60 -11.03
N SER A 206 12.95 18.34 -11.67
CA SER A 206 12.63 19.26 -12.77
C SER A 206 13.22 18.68 -14.05
N MET A 207 12.38 18.31 -15.02
CA MET A 207 12.81 17.61 -16.24
C MET A 207 12.26 18.28 -17.51
N THR A 208 12.99 18.14 -18.61
CA THR A 208 12.47 18.39 -19.97
C THR A 208 12.28 17.06 -20.67
N ILE A 209 11.03 16.74 -21.01
CA ILE A 209 10.63 15.53 -21.73
C ILE A 209 10.66 15.83 -23.23
N ALA A 210 11.47 15.10 -24.00
CA ALA A 210 11.67 15.29 -25.44
C ALA A 210 11.40 13.99 -26.23
N PRO A 211 10.15 13.76 -26.67
CA PRO A 211 9.82 12.62 -27.54
C PRO A 211 10.56 12.70 -28.87
N THR A 212 10.88 11.54 -29.47
CA THR A 212 11.49 11.47 -30.81
C THR A 212 10.57 12.08 -31.86
N GLY A 213 11.01 13.18 -32.49
CA GLY A 213 10.20 13.94 -33.45
C GLY A 213 9.07 14.79 -32.81
N GLY A 214 8.96 14.81 -31.48
CA GLY A 214 8.01 15.63 -30.74
C GLY A 214 8.58 16.99 -30.33
N THR A 215 7.71 17.85 -29.81
CA THR A 215 8.11 19.12 -29.17
C THR A 215 8.53 18.85 -27.71
N PRO A 216 9.72 19.30 -27.26
CA PRO A 216 10.12 19.19 -25.87
C PRO A 216 9.18 19.96 -24.93
N SER A 217 8.92 19.41 -23.75
CA SER A 217 8.06 20.01 -22.72
C SER A 217 8.73 19.93 -21.34
N ALA A 218 8.71 21.05 -20.60
CA ALA A 218 9.15 21.06 -19.22
C ALA A 218 8.09 20.42 -18.30
N ALA A 219 8.54 19.70 -17.28
CA ALA A 219 7.74 19.06 -16.27
C ALA A 219 8.41 19.17 -14.90
N GLU A 220 7.63 19.59 -13.91
CA GLU A 220 7.96 19.39 -12.50
C GLU A 220 7.29 18.10 -12.04
N LEU A 221 8.05 17.26 -11.32
CA LEU A 221 7.61 15.95 -10.87
C LEU A 221 7.78 15.81 -9.36
N ASP A 222 6.79 15.19 -8.72
CA ASP A 222 6.83 14.81 -7.30
C ASP A 222 6.96 13.29 -7.16
N GLU A 223 7.82 12.84 -6.25
CA GLU A 223 8.00 11.44 -5.89
C GLU A 223 6.72 10.86 -5.28
N GLN A 224 6.20 9.78 -5.86
CA GLN A 224 5.13 8.99 -5.27
C GLN A 224 5.68 8.19 -4.09
N ARG A 225 5.76 8.85 -2.92
CA ARG A 225 6.31 8.23 -1.72
C ARG A 225 5.40 7.12 -1.19
N PHE A 226 6.01 6.09 -0.60
CA PHE A 226 5.31 5.09 0.19
C PHE A 226 4.58 5.75 1.37
N VAL A 227 3.28 5.95 1.21
CA VAL A 227 2.38 5.86 2.36
C VAL A 227 2.23 4.36 2.60
N THR A 228 2.84 3.87 3.69
CA THR A 228 2.49 2.58 4.31
C THR A 228 0.98 2.44 4.24
N PRO A 229 0.39 1.32 3.77
CA PRO A 229 -1.06 1.18 3.68
C PRO A 229 -1.62 1.67 5.01
N PRO A 230 -2.42 2.76 5.00
CA PRO A 230 -2.49 3.65 6.15
C PRO A 230 -2.80 2.84 7.39
N ALA A 231 -2.16 3.19 8.51
CA ALA A 231 -2.52 2.69 9.82
C ALA A 231 -3.90 3.25 10.18
N SER A 232 -4.91 2.80 9.43
CA SER A 232 -6.28 3.22 9.56
C SER A 232 -6.77 2.74 10.90
N ALA A 233 -7.41 3.66 11.62
CA ALA A 233 -8.25 3.31 12.76
C ALA A 233 -9.46 2.47 12.32
N ASP A 234 -9.75 2.45 11.02
CA ASP A 234 -10.74 1.59 10.39
C ASP A 234 -10.47 0.11 10.64
N LYS A 235 -11.55 -0.64 10.82
CA LYS A 235 -11.52 -2.09 11.09
C LYS A 235 -10.90 -2.81 9.89
N LYS A 236 -10.14 -3.87 10.15
CA LYS A 236 -9.61 -4.76 9.11
C LYS A 236 -10.56 -5.94 8.92
N ILE A 237 -10.68 -6.45 7.68
CA ILE A 237 -11.47 -7.66 7.45
C ILE A 237 -10.83 -8.82 8.18
N LYS A 238 -11.59 -9.51 9.02
CA LYS A 238 -11.11 -10.62 9.86
C LYS A 238 -11.42 -11.96 9.22
N ARG A 239 -12.65 -12.10 8.72
CA ARG A 239 -13.15 -13.33 8.10
C ARG A 239 -14.25 -13.03 7.10
N VAL A 240 -14.19 -13.71 5.97
CA VAL A 240 -15.23 -13.83 4.96
C VAL A 240 -15.74 -15.27 4.95
N GLU A 241 -17.03 -15.47 4.75
CA GLU A 241 -17.64 -16.81 4.65
C GLU A 241 -18.68 -16.82 3.53
N SER A 242 -18.55 -17.74 2.56
CA SER A 242 -19.58 -18.00 1.55
C SER A 242 -20.63 -18.95 2.11
N LYS A 243 -21.90 -18.66 1.82
CA LYS A 243 -23.07 -19.47 2.17
C LYS A 243 -23.82 -19.80 0.90
N GLU A 244 -23.47 -20.95 0.34
CA GLU A 244 -23.87 -21.42 -0.98
C GLU A 244 -24.66 -22.73 -0.86
N PRO A 245 -25.78 -22.90 -1.60
CA PRO A 245 -26.68 -24.03 -1.39
C PRO A 245 -26.15 -25.37 -1.92
N THR A 246 -25.23 -25.34 -2.89
CA THR A 246 -24.80 -26.50 -3.70
C THR A 246 -23.38 -26.96 -3.38
N GLU A 247 -22.38 -26.06 -3.43
CA GLU A 247 -20.95 -26.41 -3.28
C GLU A 247 -20.46 -26.47 -1.82
N GLY A 248 -21.26 -25.95 -0.88
CA GLY A 248 -20.98 -25.94 0.55
C GLY A 248 -20.18 -24.71 1.02
N ASN A 249 -20.16 -24.50 2.34
CA ASN A 249 -19.63 -23.25 2.90
C ASN A 249 -18.10 -23.17 2.82
N GLY A 250 -17.59 -22.13 2.15
CA GLY A 250 -16.19 -21.72 2.19
C GLY A 250 -15.94 -20.60 3.21
N ALA A 251 -14.71 -20.48 3.71
CA ALA A 251 -14.31 -19.37 4.57
C ALA A 251 -12.85 -18.95 4.34
N ILE A 252 -12.60 -17.65 4.41
CA ILE A 252 -11.27 -17.04 4.35
C ILE A 252 -11.06 -16.22 5.63
N GLU A 253 -10.02 -16.54 6.39
CA GLU A 253 -9.62 -15.83 7.61
C GLU A 253 -8.31 -15.07 7.36
N TYR A 254 -8.26 -13.83 7.83
CA TYR A 254 -7.14 -12.92 7.65
C TYR A 254 -6.51 -12.61 9.00
N SER A 255 -5.19 -12.60 9.07
CA SER A 255 -4.42 -12.24 10.27
C SER A 255 -3.50 -11.08 9.95
N TYR A 256 -3.21 -10.24 10.94
CA TYR A 256 -2.36 -9.06 10.80
C TYR A 256 -1.17 -9.09 11.75
N ASP A 257 -0.08 -8.41 11.39
CA ASP A 257 1.08 -8.17 12.26
C ASP A 257 0.87 -6.93 13.15
N ALA A 258 1.84 -6.65 14.03
CA ALA A 258 1.82 -5.49 14.91
C ALA A 258 1.79 -4.12 14.17
N ASN A 259 2.12 -4.11 12.87
CA ASN A 259 2.07 -2.93 12.00
C ASN A 259 0.76 -2.87 11.18
N ARG A 260 -0.25 -3.71 11.49
CA ARG A 260 -1.52 -3.87 10.76
C ARG A 260 -1.36 -4.32 9.30
N ARG A 261 -0.22 -4.96 8.95
CA ARG A 261 0.00 -5.60 7.63
C ARG A 261 -0.48 -7.04 7.66
N MET A 262 -0.98 -7.57 6.54
CA MET A 262 -1.50 -8.94 6.48
C MET A 262 -0.39 -9.97 6.67
N SER A 263 -0.45 -10.76 7.74
CA SER A 263 0.60 -11.73 8.12
C SER A 263 0.29 -13.17 7.71
N LYS A 264 -1.01 -13.51 7.62
CA LYS A 264 -1.46 -14.84 7.19
C LYS A 264 -2.85 -14.76 6.57
N ILE A 265 -3.06 -15.57 5.53
CA ILE A 265 -4.39 -15.89 4.99
C ILE A 265 -4.65 -17.37 5.26
N LYS A 266 -5.86 -17.73 5.65
CA LYS A 266 -6.28 -19.12 5.83
C LYS A 266 -7.58 -19.35 5.09
N VAL A 267 -7.59 -20.34 4.19
CA VAL A 267 -8.76 -20.73 3.41
C VAL A 267 -9.25 -22.08 3.91
N THR A 268 -10.56 -22.23 4.08
CA THR A 268 -11.22 -23.49 4.46
C THR A 268 -12.40 -23.73 3.53
N GLN A 269 -12.44 -24.89 2.87
CA GLN A 269 -13.51 -25.31 1.95
C GLN A 269 -13.62 -26.84 2.00
N GLY A 270 -14.84 -27.40 2.01
CA GLY A 270 -15.05 -28.86 2.00
C GLY A 270 -14.43 -29.63 3.18
N GLY A 271 -14.04 -28.95 4.27
CA GLY A 271 -13.29 -29.53 5.39
C GLY A 271 -11.77 -29.55 5.21
N LEU A 272 -11.25 -29.20 4.03
CA LEU A 272 -9.84 -28.91 3.79
C LEU A 272 -9.47 -27.54 4.36
N THR A 273 -8.19 -27.32 4.65
CA THR A 273 -7.68 -26.02 5.11
C THR A 273 -6.28 -25.76 4.56
N LEU A 274 -6.11 -24.58 3.98
CA LEU A 274 -4.83 -24.06 3.50
C LEU A 274 -4.43 -22.84 4.33
N GLU A 275 -3.19 -22.78 4.80
CA GLU A 275 -2.62 -21.58 5.45
C GLU A 275 -1.47 -21.02 4.61
N ILE A 276 -1.56 -19.73 4.29
CA ILE A 276 -0.62 -18.98 3.44
C ILE A 276 0.04 -17.88 4.32
N PRO A 277 1.27 -18.09 4.81
CA PRO A 277 2.01 -17.07 5.55
C PRO A 277 2.58 -16.02 4.59
N ILE A 278 2.44 -14.74 4.95
CA ILE A 278 2.90 -13.60 4.14
C ILE A 278 4.22 -13.08 4.70
N ASN A 279 5.26 -13.04 3.86
CA ASN A 279 6.61 -12.66 4.25
C ASN A 279 6.97 -11.30 3.66
N TYR A 280 7.56 -10.44 4.48
CA TYR A 280 7.97 -9.08 4.11
C TYR A 280 9.49 -8.93 4.24
N GLU A 281 10.13 -8.47 3.18
CA GLU A 281 11.54 -8.10 3.10
C GLU A 281 11.63 -6.66 2.55
N ASP A 282 12.82 -6.05 2.61
CA ASP A 282 13.01 -4.73 1.99
C ASP A 282 12.81 -4.82 0.47
N GLY A 283 12.00 -3.92 -0.08
CA GLY A 283 11.60 -3.94 -1.50
C GLY A 283 10.87 -5.20 -1.99
N LYS A 284 10.38 -6.11 -1.12
CA LYS A 284 9.86 -7.42 -1.55
C LYS A 284 8.80 -8.01 -0.61
N VAL A 285 7.78 -8.64 -1.20
CA VAL A 285 6.76 -9.42 -0.49
C VAL A 285 6.60 -10.78 -1.16
N TRP A 286 6.51 -11.85 -0.38
CA TRP A 286 6.33 -13.19 -0.96
C TRP A 286 5.56 -14.15 -0.05
N TYR A 287 4.92 -15.11 -0.69
CA TYR A 287 4.28 -16.25 -0.02
C TYR A 287 4.51 -17.52 -0.84
N GLN A 288 4.30 -18.66 -0.20
CA GLN A 288 4.30 -19.96 -0.86
C GLN A 288 3.26 -20.86 -0.19
N PHE A 289 2.69 -21.77 -0.97
CA PHE A 289 1.73 -22.75 -0.49
C PHE A 289 1.79 -24.01 -1.35
N GLU A 290 1.32 -25.14 -0.80
CA GLU A 290 1.22 -26.39 -1.54
C GLU A 290 -0.14 -26.45 -2.23
N GLY A 291 -0.13 -26.52 -3.56
CA GLY A 291 -1.32 -26.79 -4.36
C GLY A 291 -1.77 -28.23 -4.12
N GLY A 292 -3.03 -28.39 -3.74
CA GLY A 292 -3.70 -29.69 -3.66
C GLY A 292 -4.44 -30.02 -4.96
N GLU A 293 -5.13 -31.17 -4.98
CA GLU A 293 -5.96 -31.63 -6.11
C GLU A 293 -7.00 -30.57 -6.57
N VAL A 294 -7.42 -29.68 -5.66
CA VAL A 294 -8.36 -28.57 -5.91
C VAL A 294 -7.85 -27.52 -6.92
N LEU A 295 -6.53 -27.40 -7.11
CA LEU A 295 -5.92 -26.52 -8.12
C LEU A 295 -5.38 -27.30 -9.33
N GLY A 296 -5.84 -28.54 -9.55
CA GLY A 296 -5.47 -29.38 -10.69
C GLY A 296 -4.04 -29.95 -10.68
N GLU A 297 -3.08 -29.26 -10.05
CA GLU A 297 -1.68 -29.68 -10.03
C GLU A 297 -1.07 -29.77 -8.61
N PRO A 298 -0.64 -30.97 -8.16
CA PRO A 298 0.08 -31.10 -6.90
C PRO A 298 1.47 -30.47 -6.99
N GLY A 299 1.84 -29.63 -6.03
CA GLY A 299 3.17 -29.03 -5.92
C GLY A 299 3.20 -27.66 -5.25
N VAL A 300 4.39 -27.18 -4.89
CA VAL A 300 4.55 -25.88 -4.23
C VAL A 300 4.46 -24.75 -5.25
N PHE A 301 3.46 -23.89 -5.08
CA PHE A 301 3.39 -22.58 -5.68
C PHE A 301 4.14 -21.55 -4.82
N LYS A 302 4.85 -20.63 -5.46
CA LYS A 302 5.51 -19.50 -4.81
C LYS A 302 5.32 -18.24 -5.64
N VAL A 303 4.86 -17.19 -4.99
CA VAL A 303 4.69 -15.86 -5.61
C VAL A 303 5.61 -14.88 -4.91
N THR A 304 6.39 -14.13 -5.69
CA THR A 304 7.31 -13.10 -5.19
C THR A 304 7.04 -11.79 -5.90
N TYR A 305 6.51 -10.81 -5.17
CA TYR A 305 6.37 -9.42 -5.61
C TYR A 305 7.65 -8.65 -5.31
N THR A 306 8.18 -7.97 -6.33
CA THR A 306 9.20 -6.93 -6.15
C THR A 306 8.47 -5.60 -6.09
N LEU A 307 8.74 -4.81 -5.05
CA LEU A 307 8.09 -3.53 -4.82
C LEU A 307 8.94 -2.38 -5.39
N ASN A 308 8.27 -1.31 -5.84
CA ASN A 308 8.90 -0.02 -6.10
C ASN A 308 9.01 0.82 -4.81
N ALA A 309 9.61 2.01 -4.92
CA ALA A 309 9.76 2.95 -3.80
C ALA A 309 8.42 3.44 -3.20
N ALA A 310 7.30 3.27 -3.92
CA ALA A 310 5.95 3.53 -3.44
C ALA A 310 5.31 2.33 -2.73
N GLY A 311 6.08 1.24 -2.50
CA GLY A 311 5.63 -0.01 -1.89
C GLY A 311 4.58 -0.79 -2.70
N LEU A 312 4.40 -0.45 -3.97
CA LEU A 312 3.52 -1.15 -4.90
C LEU A 312 4.33 -2.19 -5.67
N ALA A 313 3.73 -3.32 -6.04
CA ALA A 313 4.42 -4.31 -6.85
C ALA A 313 4.74 -3.73 -8.23
N ARG A 314 6.02 -3.56 -8.57
CA ARG A 314 6.43 -3.25 -9.96
C ARG A 314 6.40 -4.50 -10.84
N SER A 315 6.67 -5.66 -10.23
CA SER A 315 6.60 -6.95 -10.88
C SER A 315 6.35 -8.09 -9.90
N SER A 316 5.84 -9.21 -10.40
CA SER A 316 5.76 -10.48 -9.68
C SER A 316 6.42 -11.60 -10.49
N VAL A 317 6.85 -12.64 -9.78
CA VAL A 317 7.28 -13.92 -10.37
C VAL A 317 6.46 -15.01 -9.72
N ILE A 318 5.73 -15.77 -10.55
CA ILE A 318 4.93 -16.92 -10.15
C ILE A 318 5.72 -18.18 -10.50
N GLN A 319 5.95 -19.05 -9.53
CA GLN A 319 6.69 -20.29 -9.68
C GLN A 319 5.86 -21.48 -9.23
N HIS A 320 5.97 -22.60 -9.94
CA HIS A 320 5.44 -23.90 -9.53
C HIS A 320 6.54 -24.95 -9.60
N LYS A 321 6.69 -25.77 -8.55
CA LYS A 321 7.78 -26.76 -8.43
C LYS A 321 9.19 -26.17 -8.69
N GLY A 322 9.38 -24.87 -8.46
CA GLY A 322 10.61 -24.12 -8.71
C GLY A 322 10.80 -23.60 -10.15
N VAL A 323 9.95 -23.99 -11.10
CA VAL A 323 9.92 -23.47 -12.48
C VAL A 323 9.17 -22.14 -12.48
N VAL A 324 9.68 -21.12 -13.17
CA VAL A 324 8.94 -19.87 -13.40
C VAL A 324 7.86 -20.14 -14.44
N LEU A 325 6.60 -19.95 -14.06
CA LEU A 325 5.47 -19.96 -15.00
C LEU A 325 5.39 -18.60 -15.68
N TYR A 326 5.17 -17.55 -14.87
CA TYR A 326 4.88 -16.20 -15.34
C TYR A 326 5.74 -15.15 -14.65
N LYS A 327 6.02 -14.07 -15.37
CA LYS A 327 6.50 -12.79 -14.85
C LYS A 327 5.45 -11.75 -15.18
N ILE A 328 4.94 -11.05 -14.17
CA ILE A 328 3.94 -10.00 -14.36
C ILE A 328 4.60 -8.66 -14.05
N TYR A 329 4.27 -7.63 -14.82
CA TYR A 329 4.77 -6.26 -14.68
C TYR A 329 3.57 -5.31 -14.55
N TYR A 330 3.53 -4.49 -13.50
CA TYR A 330 2.36 -3.67 -13.16
C TYR A 330 2.66 -2.19 -13.34
N THR A 331 1.65 -1.41 -13.74
CA THR A 331 1.73 0.04 -13.95
C THR A 331 0.61 0.76 -13.21
N TYR A 332 0.96 1.85 -12.52
CA TYR A 332 0.05 2.63 -11.70
C TYR A 332 -0.04 4.09 -12.14
N ASN A 333 -1.19 4.71 -11.89
CA ASN A 333 -1.35 6.16 -11.99
C ASN A 333 -0.95 6.88 -10.68
N ASN A 334 -1.12 8.21 -10.67
CA ASN A 334 -0.72 9.07 -9.56
C ASN A 334 -1.53 8.81 -8.28
N GLN A 335 -2.76 8.30 -8.42
CA GLN A 335 -3.65 7.89 -7.36
C GLN A 335 -3.36 6.48 -6.81
N ARG A 336 -2.24 5.85 -7.22
CA ARG A 336 -1.83 4.47 -6.85
C ARG A 336 -2.84 3.40 -7.29
N GLN A 337 -3.59 3.68 -8.35
CA GLN A 337 -4.53 2.73 -8.96
C GLN A 337 -3.80 1.90 -10.01
N LEU A 338 -3.99 0.59 -10.00
CA LEU A 338 -3.45 -0.33 -11.01
C LEU A 338 -4.18 -0.07 -12.34
N VAL A 339 -3.47 0.47 -13.34
CA VAL A 339 -4.06 0.80 -14.65
C VAL A 339 -3.75 -0.24 -15.72
N SER A 340 -2.66 -1.00 -15.57
CA SER A 340 -2.27 -2.01 -16.54
C SER A 340 -1.34 -3.03 -15.88
N TYR A 341 -1.44 -4.29 -16.28
CA TYR A 341 -0.34 -5.24 -16.13
C TYR A 341 0.00 -5.89 -17.48
N ARG A 342 1.22 -6.42 -17.59
CA ARG A 342 1.65 -7.31 -18.68
C ARG A 342 2.25 -8.58 -18.09
N MET A 343 1.80 -9.73 -18.57
CA MET A 343 2.28 -11.05 -18.22
C MET A 343 3.15 -11.61 -19.34
N THR A 344 4.31 -12.18 -18.99
CA THR A 344 5.18 -12.87 -19.92
C THR A 344 5.54 -14.26 -19.42
N ASP A 345 5.82 -15.17 -20.35
CA ASP A 345 6.48 -16.44 -20.02
C ASP A 345 7.90 -16.24 -19.46
N ASN A 346 8.57 -17.33 -19.11
CA ASN A 346 9.95 -17.26 -18.64
C ASN A 346 10.95 -16.75 -19.70
N ALA A 347 10.67 -16.90 -20.99
CA ALA A 347 11.50 -16.39 -22.09
C ALA A 347 11.27 -14.88 -22.38
N GLY A 348 10.25 -14.26 -21.78
CA GLY A 348 9.88 -12.86 -22.00
C GLY A 348 8.93 -12.65 -23.17
N LYS A 349 8.31 -13.71 -23.71
CA LYS A 349 7.24 -13.60 -24.71
C LYS A 349 5.97 -13.09 -24.02
N LEU A 350 5.28 -12.12 -24.61
CA LEU A 350 4.01 -11.60 -24.10
C LEU A 350 2.94 -12.70 -24.10
N ASP A 351 2.53 -13.07 -22.89
CA ASP A 351 1.52 -14.09 -22.63
C ASP A 351 0.15 -13.44 -22.47
N GLY A 352 0.04 -12.33 -21.73
CA GLY A 352 -1.19 -11.54 -21.72
C GLY A 352 -1.02 -10.15 -21.12
N PHE A 353 -2.11 -9.38 -21.10
CA PHE A 353 -2.21 -8.10 -20.40
C PHE A 353 -3.67 -7.82 -20.01
N CYS A 354 -3.89 -6.90 -19.07
CA CYS A 354 -5.18 -6.23 -18.92
C CYS A 354 -4.96 -4.75 -18.62
N ASN A 355 -5.90 -3.93 -19.11
CA ASN A 355 -5.90 -2.49 -19.04
C ASN A 355 -7.21 -2.00 -18.39
N ALA A 356 -7.13 -1.21 -17.32
CA ALA A 356 -8.27 -0.75 -16.55
C ALA A 356 -8.55 0.75 -16.73
N THR A 357 -9.80 1.10 -17.02
CA THR A 357 -10.27 2.49 -17.06
C THR A 357 -10.79 2.88 -15.69
N TRP A 358 -10.21 3.93 -15.10
CA TRP A 358 -10.59 4.43 -13.77
C TRP A 358 -11.37 5.73 -13.85
N VAL A 359 -12.51 5.81 -13.15
CA VAL A 359 -13.34 7.01 -13.02
C VAL A 359 -13.76 7.18 -11.56
N ASN A 360 -13.59 8.39 -11.01
CA ASN A 360 -14.03 8.77 -9.65
C ASN A 360 -13.59 7.82 -8.51
N GLY A 361 -12.48 7.10 -8.68
CA GLY A 361 -11.95 6.14 -7.71
C GLY A 361 -12.33 4.68 -7.93
N ASN A 362 -13.03 4.34 -9.02
CA ASN A 362 -13.48 2.98 -9.33
C ASN A 362 -12.97 2.54 -10.73
N VAL A 363 -12.79 1.22 -10.95
CA VAL A 363 -12.57 0.63 -12.28
C VAL A 363 -13.91 0.54 -13.00
N VAL A 364 -14.17 1.31 -14.05
CA VAL A 364 -15.46 1.25 -14.78
C VAL A 364 -15.46 0.25 -15.92
N SER A 365 -14.29 -0.11 -16.44
CA SER A 365 -14.12 -1.16 -17.43
C SER A 365 -12.70 -1.70 -17.47
N THR A 366 -12.57 -2.92 -17.96
CA THR A 366 -11.31 -3.60 -18.27
C THR A 366 -11.22 -3.90 -19.76
N TYR A 367 -10.03 -4.29 -20.20
CA TYR A 367 -9.77 -4.95 -21.47
C TYR A 367 -8.57 -5.85 -21.30
N SER A 368 -8.77 -7.15 -21.44
CA SER A 368 -7.75 -8.19 -21.38
C SER A 368 -7.43 -8.72 -22.78
N GLU A 369 -6.20 -9.20 -22.93
CA GLU A 369 -5.81 -10.09 -24.02
C GLU A 369 -4.86 -11.16 -23.46
N SER A 370 -5.12 -12.43 -23.73
CA SER A 370 -4.32 -13.58 -23.25
C SER A 370 -3.87 -14.46 -24.42
N VAL A 371 -2.85 -15.31 -24.24
CA VAL A 371 -2.56 -16.41 -25.18
C VAL A 371 -3.58 -17.50 -24.88
N HIS A 372 -4.51 -17.70 -25.80
CA HIS A 372 -5.46 -18.78 -25.72
C HIS A 372 -4.90 -20.02 -26.44
N THR A 373 -5.13 -21.21 -25.88
CA THR A 373 -4.61 -22.48 -26.42
C THR A 373 -5.77 -23.43 -26.72
N CYS A 374 -6.34 -23.32 -27.93
CA CYS A 374 -7.35 -24.29 -28.36
C CYS A 374 -6.73 -25.67 -28.53
N ASP A 375 -7.26 -26.66 -27.83
CA ASP A 375 -7.03 -28.07 -28.10
C ASP A 375 -8.34 -28.77 -28.49
N GLY A 376 -8.22 -29.91 -29.18
CA GLY A 376 -9.37 -30.71 -29.63
C GLY A 376 -10.00 -31.54 -28.50
N SER A 377 -10.00 -31.01 -27.28
CA SER A 377 -10.68 -31.57 -26.12
C SER A 377 -12.20 -31.53 -26.30
N TYR A 378 -12.90 -32.47 -25.70
CA TYR A 378 -14.35 -32.56 -25.75
C TYR A 378 -14.91 -33.33 -24.54
N ASP A 379 -16.10 -32.95 -24.11
CA ASP A 379 -16.97 -33.80 -23.29
C ASP A 379 -17.80 -34.73 -24.19
N GLU A 380 -18.18 -35.91 -23.68
CA GLU A 380 -19.04 -36.86 -24.39
C GLU A 380 -20.31 -37.16 -23.58
N TYR A 381 -21.46 -36.70 -24.09
CA TYR A 381 -22.79 -36.94 -23.51
C TYR A 381 -23.64 -37.74 -24.49
N ASP A 382 -24.23 -38.85 -24.03
CA ASP A 382 -25.07 -39.76 -24.83
C ASP A 382 -24.46 -40.22 -26.18
N GLY A 383 -23.12 -40.28 -26.27
CA GLY A 383 -22.38 -40.65 -27.48
C GLY A 383 -22.18 -39.52 -28.48
N HIS A 384 -22.52 -38.29 -28.12
CA HIS A 384 -22.24 -37.06 -28.86
C HIS A 384 -21.07 -36.32 -28.21
N LYS A 385 -20.15 -35.82 -29.04
CA LYS A 385 -19.01 -35.01 -28.60
C LYS A 385 -19.38 -33.53 -28.60
N TYR A 386 -18.96 -32.84 -27.55
CA TYR A 386 -19.10 -31.42 -27.36
C TYR A 386 -17.68 -30.86 -27.18
N TYR A 387 -17.10 -30.36 -28.26
CA TYR A 387 -15.75 -29.80 -28.24
C TYR A 387 -15.74 -28.50 -27.43
N HIS A 388 -14.77 -28.34 -26.51
CA HIS A 388 -14.70 -27.13 -25.69
C HIS A 388 -14.34 -25.88 -26.52
N HIS A 389 -13.65 -26.08 -27.65
CA HIS A 389 -13.20 -25.05 -28.57
C HIS A 389 -13.88 -25.22 -29.95
N ASP A 390 -15.21 -25.28 -30.00
CA ASP A 390 -16.01 -25.21 -31.25
C ASP A 390 -16.49 -23.77 -31.44
N HIS A 391 -15.63 -22.92 -32.00
CA HIS A 391 -15.86 -21.48 -32.10
C HIS A 391 -16.77 -21.12 -33.28
N ASN A 392 -16.86 -21.98 -34.30
CA ASN A 392 -17.76 -21.78 -35.44
C ASN A 392 -19.14 -22.44 -35.24
N GLY A 393 -19.29 -23.35 -34.27
CA GLY A 393 -20.53 -24.04 -33.92
C GLY A 393 -20.90 -25.18 -34.88
N ASP A 394 -19.93 -25.77 -35.59
CA ASP A 394 -20.16 -26.83 -36.58
C ASP A 394 -20.10 -28.27 -35.99
N GLY A 395 -19.66 -28.41 -34.73
CA GLY A 395 -19.54 -29.67 -34.02
C GLY A 395 -18.22 -30.42 -34.26
N ILE A 396 -17.24 -29.81 -34.92
CA ILE A 396 -15.97 -30.44 -35.32
C ILE A 396 -14.78 -29.50 -35.07
N PHE A 397 -14.01 -29.75 -34.00
CA PHE A 397 -12.74 -29.04 -33.80
C PHE A 397 -11.81 -29.17 -35.02
N ASN A 398 -11.53 -28.04 -35.67
CA ASN A 398 -10.71 -27.95 -36.85
C ASN A 398 -9.83 -26.67 -36.84
N GLN A 399 -9.28 -26.27 -37.99
CA GLN A 399 -8.38 -25.12 -38.05
C GLN A 399 -9.10 -23.77 -37.96
N GLU A 400 -10.39 -23.72 -38.31
CA GLU A 400 -11.22 -22.50 -38.22
C GLU A 400 -11.54 -22.13 -36.76
N ASP A 401 -11.43 -23.09 -35.82
CA ASP A 401 -11.63 -22.87 -34.39
C ASP A 401 -10.38 -22.39 -33.63
N ILE A 402 -9.21 -22.38 -34.27
CA ILE A 402 -7.95 -22.06 -33.58
C ILE A 402 -7.81 -20.54 -33.42
N ILE A 403 -8.33 -20.02 -32.32
CA ILE A 403 -7.93 -18.71 -31.80
C ILE A 403 -6.58 -18.84 -31.08
N THR A 404 -5.72 -17.83 -31.23
CA THR A 404 -4.38 -17.77 -30.58
C THR A 404 -4.27 -16.64 -29.56
N ARG A 405 -5.31 -15.81 -29.50
CA ARG A 405 -5.54 -14.71 -28.59
C ARG A 405 -7.02 -14.70 -28.23
N GLU A 406 -7.31 -14.59 -26.96
CA GLU A 406 -8.64 -14.30 -26.42
C GLU A 406 -8.64 -12.86 -25.91
N THR A 407 -9.79 -12.18 -25.99
CA THR A 407 -9.92 -10.76 -25.66
C THR A 407 -11.26 -10.48 -24.99
N ASP A 408 -11.22 -9.93 -23.78
CA ASP A 408 -12.41 -9.70 -22.96
C ASP A 408 -12.59 -8.21 -22.67
N HIS A 409 -13.85 -7.82 -22.42
CA HIS A 409 -14.27 -6.44 -22.25
C HIS A 409 -15.35 -6.32 -21.17
N SER A 410 -14.94 -6.34 -19.91
CA SER A 410 -15.88 -6.24 -18.79
C SER A 410 -16.18 -4.80 -18.40
N THR A 411 -17.39 -4.56 -17.88
CA THR A 411 -17.83 -3.25 -17.38
C THR A 411 -18.46 -3.39 -16.00
N TYR A 412 -18.34 -2.35 -15.18
CA TYR A 412 -18.72 -2.41 -13.76
C TYR A 412 -19.48 -1.17 -13.32
N SER A 413 -20.64 -1.38 -12.69
CA SER A 413 -21.43 -0.33 -12.04
C SER A 413 -21.14 -0.29 -10.54
N TYR A 414 -21.25 0.89 -9.94
CA TYR A 414 -20.99 1.09 -8.51
C TYR A 414 -22.11 1.83 -7.81
N SER A 415 -22.39 1.42 -6.58
CA SER A 415 -23.27 2.13 -5.67
C SER A 415 -22.65 3.45 -5.17
N ALA A 416 -23.47 4.33 -4.62
CA ALA A 416 -23.01 5.56 -3.96
C ALA A 416 -22.35 5.33 -2.57
N ARG A 417 -22.17 4.08 -2.13
CA ARG A 417 -21.57 3.76 -0.82
C ARG A 417 -20.09 3.41 -0.96
N GLU A 418 -19.27 4.03 -0.11
CA GLU A 418 -17.84 3.78 -0.05
C GLU A 418 -17.53 2.35 0.44
N ASN A 419 -16.51 1.72 -0.16
CA ASN A 419 -15.99 0.42 0.24
C ASN A 419 -15.10 0.55 1.48
N LYS A 420 -15.72 0.71 2.65
CA LYS A 420 -15.00 0.74 3.94
C LYS A 420 -14.28 -0.57 4.28
N GLY A 421 -14.66 -1.68 3.66
CA GLY A 421 -14.02 -2.98 3.89
C GLY A 421 -12.63 -3.09 3.25
N GLY A 422 -12.33 -2.26 2.25
CA GLY A 422 -11.02 -2.14 1.60
C GLY A 422 -10.59 -3.32 0.71
N TYR A 423 -11.25 -4.46 0.85
CA TYR A 423 -10.98 -5.70 0.13
C TYR A 423 -12.18 -6.16 -0.67
N MET A 424 -11.92 -6.77 -1.81
CA MET A 424 -12.93 -7.25 -2.76
C MET A 424 -12.84 -8.78 -2.79
N TYR A 425 -13.98 -9.45 -2.63
CA TYR A 425 -14.11 -10.90 -2.80
C TYR A 425 -14.18 -11.22 -4.31
N PRO A 426 -13.78 -12.40 -4.82
CA PRO A 426 -13.73 -12.69 -6.26
C PRO A 426 -14.87 -12.11 -7.11
N ILE A 427 -16.13 -12.45 -6.80
CA ILE A 427 -17.31 -11.97 -7.56
C ILE A 427 -17.52 -10.44 -7.56
N VAL A 428 -16.85 -9.71 -6.66
CA VAL A 428 -16.91 -8.24 -6.59
C VAL A 428 -15.57 -7.60 -6.95
N THR A 429 -14.67 -8.30 -7.66
CA THR A 429 -13.30 -7.89 -8.00
C THR A 429 -13.11 -7.75 -9.52
N PRO A 430 -12.86 -6.54 -10.05
CA PRO A 430 -12.49 -6.35 -11.46
C PRO A 430 -11.25 -7.14 -11.87
N ASP A 431 -11.23 -7.65 -13.11
CA ASP A 431 -10.24 -8.61 -13.63
C ASP A 431 -8.80 -8.10 -13.60
N ILE A 432 -8.60 -6.77 -13.59
CA ILE A 432 -7.28 -6.14 -13.36
C ILE A 432 -6.63 -6.57 -12.03
N PHE A 433 -7.42 -7.10 -11.08
CA PHE A 433 -6.97 -7.66 -9.80
C PHE A 433 -7.17 -9.18 -9.69
N GLY A 434 -7.62 -9.87 -10.74
CA GLY A 434 -7.91 -11.32 -10.79
C GLY A 434 -7.17 -12.08 -11.90
N SER A 435 -6.17 -11.44 -12.51
CA SER A 435 -5.55 -11.76 -13.79
C SER A 435 -4.71 -13.03 -13.92
N SER A 436 -4.43 -13.67 -12.79
CA SER A 436 -3.72 -14.95 -12.72
C SER A 436 -4.42 -15.83 -11.67
N ASP A 437 -5.75 -15.89 -11.80
CA ASP A 437 -6.67 -16.48 -10.85
C ASP A 437 -6.45 -15.92 -9.42
N VAL A 438 -5.98 -16.79 -8.53
CA VAL A 438 -5.77 -16.51 -7.11
C VAL A 438 -4.58 -15.60 -6.82
N PHE A 439 -3.53 -15.57 -7.65
CA PHE A 439 -2.27 -14.94 -7.21
C PHE A 439 -2.37 -13.42 -7.10
N ASP A 440 -2.86 -12.74 -8.13
CA ASP A 440 -3.00 -11.28 -8.12
C ASP A 440 -4.08 -10.82 -7.13
N GLN A 441 -5.14 -11.61 -6.92
CA GLN A 441 -6.14 -11.35 -5.90
C GLN A 441 -5.53 -11.36 -4.48
N LEU A 442 -4.65 -12.33 -4.17
CA LEU A 442 -3.87 -12.32 -2.93
C LEU A 442 -2.97 -11.07 -2.87
N GLY A 443 -2.36 -10.66 -3.98
CA GLY A 443 -1.60 -9.40 -4.08
C GLY A 443 -2.43 -8.16 -3.72
N GLN A 444 -3.69 -8.10 -4.17
CA GLN A 444 -4.63 -7.03 -3.84
C GLN A 444 -5.06 -7.07 -2.36
N TRP A 445 -5.25 -8.26 -1.76
CA TRP A 445 -5.56 -8.40 -0.33
C TRP A 445 -4.37 -8.07 0.59
N ILE A 446 -3.14 -8.37 0.16
CA ILE A 446 -1.92 -7.93 0.84
C ILE A 446 -1.76 -6.39 0.70
N GLY A 447 -2.35 -5.80 -0.35
CA GLY A 447 -2.33 -4.37 -0.64
C GLY A 447 -1.11 -3.91 -1.45
N VAL A 448 -0.43 -4.84 -2.13
CA VAL A 448 0.73 -4.51 -3.00
C VAL A 448 0.31 -4.11 -4.42
N LEU A 449 -0.91 -4.43 -4.86
CA LEU A 449 -1.47 -4.02 -6.15
C LEU A 449 -2.20 -2.65 -6.10
N GLY A 450 -1.91 -1.83 -5.09
CA GLY A 450 -2.41 -0.46 -5.00
C GLY A 450 -3.76 -0.31 -4.32
N VAL A 451 -4.49 0.74 -4.66
CA VAL A 451 -5.79 1.03 -4.03
C VAL A 451 -6.92 0.21 -4.65
N SER A 452 -7.82 -0.27 -3.80
CA SER A 452 -9.09 -0.89 -4.21
C SER A 452 -10.08 0.16 -4.77
N CYS A 453 -11.17 -0.30 -5.38
CA CYS A 453 -12.24 0.57 -5.83
C CYS A 453 -12.86 1.31 -4.62
N LYS A 454 -13.04 2.62 -4.78
CA LYS A 454 -13.54 3.51 -3.73
C LYS A 454 -14.95 3.14 -3.25
N HIS A 455 -15.80 2.63 -4.14
CA HIS A 455 -17.19 2.31 -3.86
C HIS A 455 -17.48 0.81 -3.99
N LEU A 456 -18.60 0.37 -3.41
CA LEU A 456 -19.08 -1.01 -3.57
C LEU A 456 -19.71 -1.19 -4.95
N MET A 457 -19.24 -2.20 -5.69
CA MET A 457 -19.77 -2.63 -6.97
C MET A 457 -21.25 -3.03 -6.83
N SER A 458 -22.10 -2.67 -7.77
CA SER A 458 -23.52 -3.05 -7.78
C SER A 458 -23.86 -4.11 -8.83
N GLU A 459 -22.99 -4.24 -9.84
CA GLU A 459 -23.19 -5.04 -11.04
C GLU A 459 -21.80 -5.35 -11.62
N HIS A 460 -21.61 -6.61 -12.03
CA HIS A 460 -20.42 -7.12 -12.69
C HIS A 460 -20.90 -7.75 -14.00
N ALA A 461 -20.46 -7.26 -15.16
CA ALA A 461 -21.04 -7.67 -16.45
C ALA A 461 -21.02 -9.20 -16.68
N ASP A 462 -19.96 -9.87 -16.21
CA ASP A 462 -19.74 -11.32 -16.44
C ASP A 462 -20.21 -12.21 -15.27
N ALA A 463 -20.91 -11.64 -14.28
CA ALA A 463 -21.61 -12.42 -13.28
C ALA A 463 -23.10 -12.10 -13.40
N ASP A 464 -23.91 -13.09 -13.76
CA ASP A 464 -25.36 -12.97 -14.03
C ASP A 464 -26.23 -12.59 -12.80
N GLY A 465 -25.61 -12.07 -11.73
CA GLY A 465 -26.21 -11.81 -10.43
C GLY A 465 -26.10 -10.34 -10.00
N ALA A 466 -27.23 -9.75 -9.62
CA ALA A 466 -27.27 -8.42 -9.00
C ALA A 466 -26.75 -8.47 -7.55
N LEU A 467 -25.92 -7.48 -7.18
CA LEU A 467 -25.27 -7.41 -5.87
C LEU A 467 -26.03 -6.46 -4.93
N THR A 468 -26.42 -6.95 -3.74
CA THR A 468 -27.00 -6.09 -2.68
C THR A 468 -26.27 -6.26 -1.34
N TYR A 469 -26.28 -5.21 -0.52
CA TYR A 469 -25.40 -5.09 0.65
C TYR A 469 -26.15 -4.76 1.93
N GLN A 470 -25.75 -5.41 3.02
CA GLN A 470 -26.15 -5.07 4.39
C GLN A 470 -24.94 -4.58 5.17
N PHE A 471 -25.15 -3.74 6.19
CA PHE A 471 -24.09 -2.97 6.84
C PHE A 471 -24.18 -3.04 8.37
N ASP A 472 -23.04 -2.90 9.04
CA ASP A 472 -23.01 -2.58 10.48
C ASP A 472 -23.36 -1.10 10.75
N ALA A 473 -23.44 -0.74 12.04
CA ALA A 473 -23.79 0.62 12.47
C ALA A 473 -22.72 1.69 12.13
N GLU A 474 -21.51 1.28 11.76
CA GLU A 474 -20.40 2.16 11.36
C GLU A 474 -20.27 2.27 9.82
N GLY A 475 -21.05 1.48 9.08
CA GLY A 475 -21.13 1.47 7.62
C GLY A 475 -20.18 0.48 6.94
N TYR A 476 -19.65 -0.52 7.64
CA TYR A 476 -18.92 -1.63 7.01
C TYR A 476 -19.91 -2.64 6.42
N PRO A 477 -19.70 -3.15 5.19
CA PRO A 477 -20.56 -4.18 4.62
C PRO A 477 -20.36 -5.50 5.37
N THR A 478 -21.43 -6.05 5.94
CA THR A 478 -21.42 -7.29 6.75
C THR A 478 -22.03 -8.48 6.01
N ARG A 479 -22.83 -8.22 4.98
CA ARG A 479 -23.39 -9.22 4.07
C ARG A 479 -23.45 -8.69 2.66
N ILE A 480 -23.10 -9.55 1.70
CA ILE A 480 -23.31 -9.33 0.27
C ILE A 480 -24.23 -10.44 -0.20
N ASP A 481 -25.39 -10.09 -0.73
CA ASP A 481 -26.34 -11.01 -1.33
C ASP A 481 -26.13 -10.98 -2.86
N VAL A 482 -25.87 -12.15 -3.44
CA VAL A 482 -25.71 -12.35 -4.90
C VAL A 482 -27.02 -12.95 -5.40
N SER A 483 -27.66 -12.28 -6.36
CA SER A 483 -29.02 -12.65 -6.80
C SER A 483 -29.16 -12.80 -8.31
N PHE A 484 -29.40 -14.03 -8.75
CA PHE A 484 -29.62 -14.41 -10.15
C PHE A 484 -31.13 -14.35 -10.44
N PRO A 485 -31.62 -13.40 -11.26
CA PRO A 485 -33.06 -13.24 -11.49
C PRO A 485 -33.68 -14.40 -12.30
N GLU A 486 -32.87 -15.05 -13.15
CA GLU A 486 -33.30 -16.13 -14.05
C GLU A 486 -33.27 -17.50 -13.38
N ASP A 487 -32.27 -17.79 -12.53
CA ASP A 487 -32.28 -18.94 -11.61
C ASP A 487 -32.14 -18.53 -10.13
N PRO A 488 -33.25 -18.25 -9.44
CA PRO A 488 -33.22 -17.92 -8.02
C PRO A 488 -32.79 -19.05 -7.08
N SER A 489 -32.56 -20.28 -7.58
CA SER A 489 -32.07 -21.39 -6.77
C SER A 489 -30.55 -21.34 -6.56
N ASP A 490 -29.84 -20.65 -7.46
CA ASP A 490 -28.40 -20.35 -7.35
C ASP A 490 -28.11 -19.09 -6.49
N ASN A 491 -29.13 -18.49 -5.86
CA ASN A 491 -28.93 -17.35 -4.97
C ASN A 491 -28.09 -17.73 -3.73
N TRP A 492 -26.97 -17.04 -3.53
CA TRP A 492 -26.06 -17.24 -2.40
C TRP A 492 -25.66 -15.92 -1.74
N TYR A 493 -24.98 -15.99 -0.60
CA TYR A 493 -24.52 -14.80 0.09
C TYR A 493 -23.18 -14.96 0.78
N ILE A 494 -22.50 -13.84 0.95
CA ILE A 494 -21.23 -13.71 1.65
C ILE A 494 -21.50 -13.03 3.00
N LEU A 495 -20.90 -13.54 4.08
CA LEU A 495 -20.81 -12.85 5.37
C LEU A 495 -19.39 -12.29 5.56
N GLN A 496 -19.30 -11.08 6.11
CA GLN A 496 -18.05 -10.39 6.38
C GLN A 496 -17.99 -9.94 7.84
N THR A 497 -16.84 -10.13 8.49
CA THR A 497 -16.56 -9.70 9.86
C THR A 497 -15.23 -8.97 9.93
N TYR A 498 -15.09 -8.07 10.91
CA TYR A 498 -13.96 -7.14 11.01
C TYR A 498 -13.39 -7.06 12.43
N GLU A 499 -12.12 -6.62 12.56
CA GLU A 499 -11.38 -6.42 13.82
C GLU A 499 -10.56 -5.12 13.90
#